data_AF-A0A5E7ZVJ7-F1
#
_entry.id   AF-A0A5E7ZVJ7-F1
#
_cell.length_a   1.000
_cell.length_b   1.000
_cell.length_c   1.000
_cell.angle_alpha   90.00
_cell.angle_beta   90.00
_cell.angle_gamma   90.00
#
_symmetry.space_group_name_H-M   'P 1'
#
loop_
_entity.id
_entity.type
_entity.pdbx_description
1 polymer ?
#
loop_
_entity_poly.entity_id
_entity_poly.type
_entity_poly.pdbx_seq_one_letter_code
_entity_poly.pdbx_strand_id
1 'polypeptide(L)'
;MEEQDIALIDRYLNGELSESEEEEFRQRLAEDKDFTQLFEDVRYLQKGLERAELEKAWQVIQEAEAGIVDTARTGAATFRWKVWLPVAASVTLMVVAAWFFLLRSTEPQALYAEYFEVYPNVEAPIYRDSSAKDSLTAKDLAFRRYADEDYDMAIEIFESIQQPDEGTLFYLGMSYLANDEAAKAASIWEPLIGEAEDYKTQVQWYLALAWLKLDEEEKAKKIFEVLAESGTAYEERSRAILKAI
;
A
#
# COMPACT_ATOMS: atom_id res chain seq x y z
N MET A 1 25.42 -2.17 41.41
CA MET A 1 24.56 -1.03 41.06
C MET A 1 24.91 -0.56 39.66
N GLU A 2 26.17 -0.19 39.38
CA GLU A 2 26.65 0.21 38.04
C GLU A 2 26.26 -0.73 36.88
N GLU A 3 26.37 -2.06 37.05
CA GLU A 3 26.07 -3.02 35.97
C GLU A 3 24.57 -3.08 35.58
N GLN A 4 23.67 -2.85 36.54
CA GLN A 4 22.23 -2.77 36.26
C GLN A 4 21.85 -1.44 35.60
N ASP A 5 22.56 -0.37 35.97
CA ASP A 5 22.36 0.96 35.41
C ASP A 5 22.86 1.04 33.95
N ILE A 6 23.98 0.41 33.63
CA ILE A 6 24.48 0.28 32.25
C ILE A 6 23.48 -0.51 31.40
N ALA A 7 22.97 -1.65 31.88
CA ALA A 7 21.98 -2.43 31.15
C ALA A 7 20.67 -1.66 30.90
N LEU A 8 20.25 -0.82 31.85
CA LEU A 8 19.09 0.05 31.69
C LEU A 8 19.35 1.16 30.65
N ILE A 9 20.55 1.78 30.68
CA ILE A 9 20.98 2.78 29.69
C ILE A 9 21.05 2.18 28.29
N ASP A 10 21.58 0.96 28.13
CA ASP A 10 21.67 0.28 26.84
C ASP A 10 20.27 0.00 26.26
N ARG A 11 19.34 -0.51 27.08
CA ARG A 11 17.94 -0.70 26.66
C ARG A 11 17.28 0.61 26.25
N TYR A 12 17.55 1.71 26.97
CA TYR A 12 17.04 3.03 26.60
C TYR A 12 17.61 3.53 25.28
N LEU A 13 18.93 3.42 25.06
CA LEU A 13 19.59 3.85 23.82
C LEU A 13 19.15 3.03 22.59
N ASN A 14 18.71 1.78 22.80
CA ASN A 14 18.17 0.90 21.76
C ASN A 14 16.64 0.98 21.59
N GLY A 15 15.94 1.79 22.38
CA GLY A 15 14.48 1.96 22.28
C GLY A 15 13.66 0.78 22.83
N GLU A 16 14.20 0.03 23.78
CA GLU A 16 13.61 -1.20 24.34
C GLU A 16 12.89 -0.99 25.70
N LEU A 17 12.69 0.25 26.11
CA LEU A 17 11.93 0.60 27.32
C LEU A 17 10.46 0.86 26.99
N SER A 18 9.57 0.42 27.86
CA SER A 18 8.15 0.80 27.81
C SER A 18 7.96 2.26 28.22
N GLU A 19 6.83 2.87 27.86
CA GLU A 19 6.53 4.29 28.18
C GLU A 19 6.65 4.61 29.68
N SER A 20 6.26 3.67 30.54
CA SER A 20 6.37 3.80 32.00
C SER A 20 7.82 3.74 32.48
N GLU A 21 8.64 2.83 31.94
CA GLU A 21 10.06 2.70 32.28
C GLU A 21 10.87 3.89 31.74
N GLU A 22 10.48 4.44 30.60
CA GLU A 22 11.15 5.58 29.97
C GLU A 22 10.94 6.87 30.79
N GLU A 23 9.76 7.04 31.40
CA GLU A 23 9.48 8.18 32.26
C GLU A 23 10.27 8.10 33.58
N GLU A 24 10.35 6.92 34.19
CA GLU A 24 11.20 6.68 35.37
C GLU A 24 12.69 6.90 35.04
N PHE A 25 13.13 6.48 33.85
CA PHE A 25 14.48 6.72 33.35
C PHE A 25 14.78 8.21 33.20
N ARG A 26 13.88 8.97 32.57
CA ARG A 26 14.01 10.43 32.39
C ARG A 26 14.04 11.17 33.71
N GLN A 27 13.21 10.75 34.66
CA GLN A 27 13.19 11.33 36.00
C GLN A 27 14.52 11.10 36.71
N ARG A 28 15.02 9.86 36.69
CA ARG A 28 16.31 9.52 37.29
C ARG A 28 17.48 10.25 36.63
N LEU A 29 17.43 10.43 35.30
CA LEU A 29 18.41 11.21 34.55
C LEU A 29 18.47 12.70 34.97
N ALA A 30 17.35 13.26 35.45
CA ALA A 30 17.27 14.64 35.91
C ALA A 30 17.65 14.82 37.39
N GLU A 31 17.44 13.80 38.22
CA GLU A 31 17.62 13.87 39.67
C GLU A 31 18.99 13.35 40.15
N ASP A 32 19.54 12.35 39.47
CA ASP A 32 20.77 11.65 39.86
C ASP A 32 21.95 12.01 38.93
N LYS A 33 22.88 12.83 39.46
CA LYS A 33 24.05 13.30 38.72
C LYS A 33 25.02 12.19 38.32
N ASP A 34 25.16 11.16 39.15
CA ASP A 34 26.08 10.05 38.88
C ASP A 34 25.52 9.20 37.74
N PHE A 35 24.21 9.01 37.71
CA PHE A 35 23.50 8.36 36.60
C PHE A 35 23.55 9.19 35.31
N THR A 36 23.42 10.52 35.37
CA THR A 36 23.59 11.39 34.21
C THR A 36 24.98 11.25 33.58
N GLN A 37 26.03 11.26 34.40
CA GLN A 37 27.41 11.13 33.90
C GLN A 37 27.63 9.76 33.26
N LEU A 38 27.13 8.69 33.88
CA LEU A 38 27.21 7.34 33.34
C LEU A 38 26.49 7.23 31.98
N PHE A 39 25.32 7.85 31.83
CA PHE A 39 24.60 7.91 30.57
C PHE A 39 25.40 8.61 29.46
N GLU A 40 26.02 9.75 29.77
CA GLU A 40 26.86 10.47 28.81
C GLU A 40 28.08 9.65 28.37
N ASP A 41 28.73 8.96 29.31
CA ASP A 41 29.89 8.12 29.06
C ASP A 41 29.53 6.92 28.15
N VAL A 42 28.44 6.21 28.45
CA VAL A 42 27.96 5.07 27.65
C VAL A 42 27.56 5.54 26.24
N ARG A 43 26.81 6.65 26.13
CA ARG A 43 26.41 7.24 24.85
C ARG A 43 27.62 7.68 24.02
N TYR A 44 28.67 8.20 24.66
CA TYR A 44 29.90 8.60 23.99
C TYR A 44 30.67 7.37 23.45
N LEU A 45 30.76 6.30 24.24
CA LEU A 45 31.38 5.05 23.83
C LEU A 45 30.65 4.40 22.66
N GLN A 46 29.32 4.32 22.70
CA GLN A 46 28.51 3.75 21.61
C GLN A 46 28.71 4.51 20.29
N LYS A 47 28.69 5.85 20.34
CA LYS A 47 29.00 6.69 19.16
C LYS A 47 30.44 6.54 18.67
N GLY A 48 31.39 6.31 19.58
CA GLY A 48 32.79 6.05 19.24
C GLY A 48 32.99 4.70 18.54
N LEU A 49 32.29 3.67 19.01
CA LEU A 49 32.26 2.32 18.43
C LEU A 49 31.65 2.33 17.03
N GLU A 50 30.49 2.96 16.84
CA GLU A 50 29.88 3.12 15.51
C GLU A 50 30.83 3.78 14.51
N ARG A 51 31.51 4.87 14.92
CA ARG A 51 32.51 5.54 14.07
C ARG A 51 33.71 4.65 13.75
N ALA A 52 34.21 3.90 14.73
CA ALA A 52 35.34 2.99 14.53
C ALA A 52 34.98 1.79 13.64
N GLU A 53 33.74 1.28 13.72
CA GLU A 53 33.25 0.21 12.84
C GLU A 53 33.02 0.72 11.41
N LEU A 54 32.44 1.90 11.25
CA LEU A 54 32.32 2.57 9.95
C LEU A 54 33.71 2.82 9.34
N GLU A 55 34.68 3.30 10.11
CA GLU A 55 36.04 3.57 9.62
C GLU A 55 36.77 2.28 9.19
N LYS A 56 36.58 1.18 9.93
CA LYS A 56 37.07 -0.15 9.52
C LYS A 56 36.37 -0.66 8.27
N ALA A 57 35.05 -0.50 8.14
CA ALA A 57 34.31 -0.88 6.94
C ALA A 57 34.80 -0.10 5.71
N TRP A 58 35.06 1.20 5.86
CA TRP A 58 35.68 2.04 4.83
C TRP A 58 37.10 1.61 4.48
N GLN A 59 37.92 1.20 5.45
CA GLN A 59 39.26 0.67 5.19
C GLN A 59 39.22 -0.66 4.42
N VAL A 60 38.31 -1.57 4.77
CA VAL A 60 38.14 -2.84 4.03
C VAL A 60 37.72 -2.59 2.57
N ILE A 61 36.84 -1.61 2.33
CA ILE A 61 36.46 -1.20 0.97
C ILE A 61 37.66 -0.62 0.22
N GLN A 62 38.46 0.25 0.83
CA GLN A 62 39.65 0.83 0.20
C GLN A 62 40.74 -0.21 -0.09
N GLU A 63 40.95 -1.18 0.80
CA GLU A 63 41.90 -2.28 0.57
C GLU A 63 41.42 -3.22 -0.54
N ALA A 64 40.12 -3.50 -0.60
CA ALA A 64 39.51 -4.26 -1.69
C ALA A 64 39.65 -3.53 -3.04
N GLU A 65 39.52 -2.20 -3.07
CA GLU A 65 39.74 -1.39 -4.28
C GLU A 65 41.23 -1.31 -4.67
N ALA A 66 42.15 -1.21 -3.70
CA ALA A 66 43.59 -1.18 -3.95
C ALA A 66 44.11 -2.50 -4.56
N GLY A 67 43.52 -3.64 -4.17
CA GLY A 67 43.83 -4.96 -4.75
C GLY A 67 43.41 -5.13 -6.22
N ILE A 68 42.50 -4.28 -6.73
CA ILE A 68 42.02 -4.33 -8.13
C ILE A 68 42.97 -3.59 -9.09
N VAL A 69 43.79 -2.67 -8.59
CA VAL A 69 44.67 -1.83 -9.45
C VAL A 69 46.00 -2.53 -9.81
N ASP A 70 46.51 -3.43 -8.95
CA ASP A 70 47.87 -3.96 -9.10
C ASP A 70 48.00 -5.25 -9.94
N THR A 71 46.88 -5.85 -10.36
CA THR A 71 46.90 -7.03 -11.27
C THR A 71 46.95 -6.65 -12.76
N ALA A 72 46.92 -5.35 -13.10
CA ALA A 72 46.86 -4.87 -14.48
C ALA A 72 48.23 -4.68 -15.16
N ARG A 73 49.34 -5.20 -14.60
CA ARG A 73 50.69 -5.00 -15.16
C ARG A 73 51.52 -6.26 -15.33
N THR A 74 51.03 -7.25 -16.09
CA THR A 74 51.92 -8.18 -16.79
C THR A 74 51.33 -8.65 -18.12
N GLY A 75 52.04 -8.38 -19.22
CA GLY A 75 52.14 -9.29 -20.36
C GLY A 75 51.02 -9.30 -21.41
N ALA A 76 51.19 -8.45 -22.44
CA ALA A 76 50.84 -8.65 -23.85
C ALA A 76 49.66 -9.58 -24.24
N ALA A 77 48.52 -8.97 -24.59
CA ALA A 77 47.78 -9.24 -25.82
C ALA A 77 46.86 -8.05 -26.12
N THR A 78 47.04 -7.37 -27.25
CA THR A 78 46.17 -6.27 -27.67
C THR A 78 44.83 -6.81 -28.16
N PHE A 79 43.98 -7.28 -27.25
CA PHE A 79 42.61 -7.61 -27.56
C PHE A 79 41.74 -6.36 -27.35
N ARG A 80 40.89 -6.04 -28.31
CA ARG A 80 40.17 -4.76 -28.48
C ARG A 80 39.02 -4.56 -27.48
N TRP A 81 39.28 -4.69 -26.18
CA TRP A 81 38.30 -4.50 -25.10
C TRP A 81 37.74 -3.07 -24.98
N LYS A 82 38.42 -2.08 -25.56
CA LYS A 82 37.98 -0.68 -25.55
C LYS A 82 36.68 -0.42 -26.34
N VAL A 83 36.23 -1.38 -27.17
CA VAL A 83 34.98 -1.27 -27.94
C VAL A 83 33.84 -2.05 -27.29
N TRP A 84 34.12 -2.99 -26.37
CA TRP A 84 33.10 -3.87 -25.79
C TRP A 84 32.66 -3.47 -24.37
N LEU A 85 33.46 -2.67 -23.66
CA LEU A 85 33.04 -2.07 -22.37
C LEU A 85 31.75 -1.24 -22.45
N PRO A 86 31.56 -0.33 -23.43
CA PRO A 86 30.30 0.44 -23.52
C PRO A 86 29.12 -0.43 -23.99
N VAL A 87 29.39 -1.53 -24.70
CA VAL A 87 28.36 -2.49 -25.14
C VAL A 87 27.90 -3.37 -23.97
N ALA A 88 28.82 -3.82 -23.12
CA ALA A 88 28.45 -4.55 -21.91
C ALA A 88 27.65 -3.66 -20.95
N ALA A 89 28.06 -2.41 -20.74
CA ALA A 89 27.33 -1.46 -19.90
C ALA A 89 25.92 -1.15 -20.43
N SER A 90 25.76 -1.00 -21.76
CA SER A 90 24.43 -0.76 -22.35
C SER A 90 23.52 -1.98 -22.27
N VAL A 91 24.07 -3.19 -22.45
CA VAL A 91 23.31 -4.44 -22.28
C VAL A 91 22.94 -4.65 -20.82
N THR A 92 23.82 -4.39 -19.86
CA THR A 92 23.49 -4.47 -18.43
C THR A 92 22.45 -3.43 -18.04
N LEU A 93 22.55 -2.18 -18.51
CA LEU A 93 21.50 -1.17 -18.29
C LEU A 93 20.16 -1.59 -18.89
N MET A 94 20.18 -2.19 -20.09
CA MET A 94 18.97 -2.65 -20.76
C MET A 94 18.37 -3.88 -20.07
N VAL A 95 19.20 -4.79 -19.54
CA VAL A 95 18.76 -5.94 -18.72
C VAL A 95 18.26 -5.49 -17.36
N VAL A 96 18.90 -4.53 -16.69
CA VAL A 96 18.43 -3.97 -15.42
C VAL A 96 17.15 -3.16 -15.62
N ALA A 97 17.04 -2.39 -16.70
CA ALA A 97 15.80 -1.70 -17.05
C ALA A 97 14.68 -2.71 -17.37
N ALA A 98 14.97 -3.72 -18.21
CA ALA A 98 14.02 -4.78 -18.50
C ALA A 98 13.62 -5.55 -17.22
N TRP A 99 14.57 -5.87 -16.35
CA TRP A 99 14.33 -6.49 -15.05
C TRP A 99 13.46 -5.60 -14.16
N PHE A 100 13.73 -4.29 -14.10
CA PHE A 100 12.92 -3.33 -13.34
C PHE A 100 11.49 -3.20 -13.89
N PHE A 101 11.31 -3.27 -15.21
CA PHE A 101 9.98 -3.28 -15.84
C PHE A 101 9.28 -4.65 -15.75
N LEU A 102 10.02 -5.76 -15.68
CA LEU A 102 9.50 -7.12 -15.52
C LEU A 102 9.17 -7.46 -14.06
N LEU A 103 9.80 -6.80 -13.09
CA LEU A 103 9.49 -6.90 -11.65
C LEU A 103 8.35 -5.96 -11.22
N ARG A 104 7.78 -5.17 -12.12
CA ARG A 104 6.42 -4.63 -11.93
C ARG A 104 5.41 -5.76 -12.10
N SER A 105 5.42 -6.75 -11.22
CA SER A 105 4.14 -7.29 -10.77
C SER A 105 3.50 -6.13 -10.05
N THR A 106 2.56 -5.47 -10.71
CA THR A 106 1.77 -4.42 -10.09
C THR A 106 0.97 -5.14 -9.02
N GLU A 107 1.31 -4.95 -7.74
CA GLU A 107 0.60 -5.61 -6.65
C GLU A 107 -0.92 -5.44 -6.88
N PRO A 108 -1.75 -6.47 -6.66
CA PRO A 108 -3.20 -6.37 -6.91
C PRO A 108 -3.83 -5.11 -6.29
N GLN A 109 -3.36 -4.69 -5.12
CA GLN A 109 -3.77 -3.44 -4.46
C GLN A 109 -3.36 -2.17 -5.22
N ALA A 110 -2.20 -2.15 -5.88
CA ALA A 110 -1.77 -1.04 -6.72
C ALA A 110 -2.65 -0.92 -7.99
N LEU A 111 -3.06 -2.05 -8.57
CA LEU A 111 -4.03 -2.05 -9.67
C LEU A 111 -5.42 -1.60 -9.22
N TYR A 112 -5.87 -2.02 -8.04
CA TYR A 112 -7.08 -1.47 -7.44
C TYR A 112 -6.99 0.05 -7.30
N ALA A 113 -5.89 0.57 -6.73
CA ALA A 113 -5.71 2.00 -6.53
C ALA A 113 -5.66 2.80 -7.84
N GLU A 114 -5.17 2.22 -8.93
CA GLU A 114 -5.13 2.86 -10.25
C GLU A 114 -6.51 2.91 -10.93
N TYR A 115 -7.33 1.86 -10.77
CA TYR A 115 -8.57 1.69 -11.53
C TYR A 115 -9.86 1.92 -10.74
N PHE A 116 -9.77 2.04 -9.41
CA PHE A 116 -10.93 2.31 -8.58
C PHE A 116 -11.33 3.78 -8.64
N GLU A 117 -12.57 3.99 -9.07
CA GLU A 117 -13.26 5.27 -9.00
C GLU A 117 -14.63 5.03 -8.38
N VAL A 118 -15.00 5.80 -7.35
CA VAL A 118 -16.32 5.70 -6.73
C VAL A 118 -17.40 5.95 -7.79
N TYR A 119 -18.37 5.05 -7.86
CA TYR A 119 -19.44 5.15 -8.84
C TYR A 119 -20.27 6.41 -8.58
N PRO A 120 -20.50 7.29 -9.57
CA PRO A 120 -21.25 8.52 -9.36
C PRO A 120 -22.70 8.19 -9.01
N ASN A 121 -23.30 8.98 -8.12
CA ASN A 121 -24.71 8.83 -7.78
C ASN A 121 -25.60 9.26 -8.96
N VAL A 122 -26.18 8.30 -9.66
CA VAL A 122 -27.14 8.52 -10.76
C VAL A 122 -28.61 8.35 -10.34
N GLU A 123 -28.85 7.88 -9.11
CA GLU A 123 -30.17 7.59 -8.55
C GLU A 123 -30.74 8.77 -7.74
N ALA A 124 -29.92 9.76 -7.39
CA ALA A 124 -30.36 10.91 -6.61
C ALA A 124 -31.49 11.67 -7.32
N PRO A 125 -32.68 11.83 -6.69
CA PRO A 125 -33.72 12.69 -7.23
C PRO A 125 -33.24 14.15 -7.21
N ILE A 126 -33.37 14.85 -8.33
CA ILE A 126 -33.12 16.30 -8.40
C ILE A 126 -34.28 17.02 -7.68
N TYR A 127 -34.17 17.19 -6.36
CA TYR A 127 -35.14 17.98 -5.60
C TYR A 127 -34.92 19.46 -5.88
N ARG A 128 -35.64 20.00 -6.87
CA ARG A 128 -35.58 21.42 -7.26
C ARG A 128 -36.46 22.33 -6.40
N ASP A 129 -37.13 21.79 -5.38
CA ASP A 129 -38.05 22.54 -4.52
C ASP A 129 -37.85 22.17 -3.05
N SER A 130 -37.51 23.17 -2.24
CA SER A 130 -37.32 23.10 -0.78
C SER A 130 -38.63 22.85 -0.01
N SER A 131 -39.75 22.75 -0.71
CA SER A 131 -41.09 22.50 -0.16
C SER A 131 -41.42 21.02 0.09
N ALA A 132 -40.62 20.08 -0.42
CA ALA A 132 -40.84 18.62 -0.29
C ALA A 132 -40.01 17.97 0.83
N LYS A 133 -39.76 18.69 1.93
CA LYS A 133 -38.99 18.16 3.08
C LYS A 133 -39.72 17.05 3.87
N ASP A 134 -41.01 16.86 3.64
CA ASP A 134 -41.87 16.10 4.56
C ASP A 134 -42.03 14.59 4.27
N SER A 135 -41.29 13.99 3.33
CA SER A 135 -41.13 12.52 3.31
C SER A 135 -39.97 12.07 2.44
N LEU A 136 -38.74 12.33 2.86
CA LEU A 136 -37.60 11.63 2.28
C LEU A 136 -37.62 10.18 2.76
N THR A 137 -37.58 9.24 1.82
CA THR A 137 -37.47 7.83 2.16
C THR A 137 -36.08 7.54 2.73
N ALA A 138 -35.92 6.41 3.43
CA ALA A 138 -34.60 5.95 3.89
C ALA A 138 -33.63 5.83 2.70
N LYS A 139 -34.13 5.35 1.55
CA LYS A 139 -33.38 5.27 0.30
C LYS A 139 -32.88 6.65 -0.14
N ASP A 140 -33.74 7.66 -0.21
CA ASP A 140 -33.35 9.03 -0.58
C ASP A 140 -32.28 9.61 0.35
N LEU A 141 -32.41 9.33 1.66
CA LEU A 141 -31.44 9.79 2.64
C LEU A 141 -30.09 9.10 2.47
N ALA A 142 -30.07 7.78 2.24
CA ALA A 142 -28.85 7.02 1.99
C ALA A 142 -28.11 7.52 0.75
N PHE A 143 -28.84 7.75 -0.36
CA PHE A 143 -28.26 8.30 -1.58
C PHE A 143 -27.70 9.71 -1.40
N ARG A 144 -28.32 10.54 -0.55
CA ARG A 144 -27.76 11.85 -0.19
C ARG A 144 -26.46 11.71 0.59
N ARG A 145 -26.42 10.83 1.59
CA ARG A 145 -25.19 10.57 2.36
C ARG A 145 -24.07 10.05 1.48
N TYR A 146 -24.39 9.13 0.57
CA TYR A 146 -23.45 8.64 -0.44
C TYR A 146 -22.93 9.77 -1.34
N ALA A 147 -23.80 10.68 -1.80
CA ALA A 147 -23.39 11.82 -2.63
C ALA A 147 -22.56 12.86 -1.85
N ASP A 148 -22.78 12.98 -0.54
CA ASP A 148 -22.00 13.81 0.37
C ASP A 148 -20.68 13.10 0.80
N GLU A 149 -20.38 11.91 0.26
CA GLU A 149 -19.23 11.05 0.61
C GLU A 149 -19.20 10.61 2.09
N ASP A 150 -20.34 10.73 2.78
CA ASP A 150 -20.57 10.29 4.15
C ASP A 150 -20.94 8.79 4.14
N TYR A 151 -19.96 7.95 3.77
CA TYR A 151 -20.18 6.52 3.53
C TYR A 151 -20.58 5.75 4.78
N ASP A 152 -20.06 6.12 5.96
CA ASP A 152 -20.45 5.51 7.24
C ASP A 152 -21.96 5.64 7.48
N MET A 153 -22.50 6.86 7.34
CA MET A 153 -23.94 7.10 7.48
C MET A 153 -24.74 6.47 6.34
N ALA A 154 -24.19 6.46 5.12
CA ALA A 154 -24.85 5.82 3.98
C ALA A 154 -25.03 4.31 4.22
N ILE A 155 -23.98 3.64 4.71
CA ILE A 155 -24.00 2.21 5.07
C ILE A 155 -25.10 1.95 6.11
N GLU A 156 -25.12 2.69 7.22
CA GLU A 156 -26.11 2.50 8.29
C GLU A 156 -27.54 2.57 7.75
N ILE A 157 -27.81 3.56 6.89
CA ILE A 157 -29.15 3.74 6.34
C ILE A 157 -29.47 2.68 5.29
N PHE A 158 -28.54 2.34 4.40
CA PHE A 158 -28.73 1.30 3.39
C PHE A 158 -29.01 -0.07 4.03
N GLU A 159 -28.29 -0.44 5.10
CA GLU A 159 -28.52 -1.66 5.87
C GLU A 159 -29.92 -1.69 6.52
N SER A 160 -30.48 -0.52 6.85
CA SER A 160 -31.81 -0.42 7.47
C SER A 160 -32.98 -0.67 6.51
N ILE A 161 -32.75 -0.64 5.19
CA ILE A 161 -33.80 -0.77 4.18
C ILE A 161 -34.26 -2.22 4.10
N GLN A 162 -35.55 -2.45 4.37
CA GLN A 162 -36.16 -3.77 4.21
C GLN A 162 -36.42 -4.06 2.74
N GLN A 163 -36.04 -5.26 2.28
CA GLN A 163 -36.17 -5.70 0.88
C GLN A 163 -35.44 -4.74 -0.09
N PRO A 164 -34.11 -4.59 0.04
CA PRO A 164 -33.35 -3.71 -0.83
C PRO A 164 -33.41 -4.21 -2.28
N ASP A 165 -33.62 -3.30 -3.22
CA ASP A 165 -33.49 -3.59 -4.65
C ASP A 165 -32.01 -3.66 -5.07
N GLU A 166 -31.76 -4.10 -6.31
CA GLU A 166 -30.39 -4.28 -6.82
C GLU A 166 -29.58 -2.98 -6.78
N GLY A 167 -30.19 -1.82 -7.04
CA GLY A 167 -29.52 -0.52 -6.93
C GLY A 167 -29.13 -0.21 -5.49
N THR A 168 -30.04 -0.44 -4.54
CA THR A 168 -29.77 -0.26 -3.11
C THR A 168 -28.61 -1.14 -2.65
N LEU A 169 -28.58 -2.42 -3.04
CA LEU A 169 -27.48 -3.32 -2.73
C LEU A 169 -26.18 -2.92 -3.44
N PHE A 170 -26.26 -2.47 -4.70
CA PHE A 170 -25.11 -1.99 -5.44
C PHE A 170 -24.43 -0.82 -4.72
N TYR A 171 -25.20 0.20 -4.33
CA TYR A 171 -24.68 1.37 -3.63
C TYR A 171 -24.27 1.09 -2.18
N LEU A 172 -24.90 0.12 -1.50
CA LEU A 172 -24.41 -0.38 -0.21
C LEU A 172 -23.01 -0.98 -0.36
N GLY A 173 -22.82 -1.86 -1.35
CA GLY A 173 -21.50 -2.41 -1.68
C GLY A 173 -20.49 -1.33 -2.03
N MET A 174 -20.90 -0.31 -2.80
CA MET A 174 -20.03 0.82 -3.15
C MET A 174 -19.60 1.60 -1.92
N SER A 175 -20.54 1.83 -0.98
CA SER A 175 -20.27 2.55 0.26
C SER A 175 -19.26 1.79 1.11
N TYR A 176 -19.43 0.46 1.27
CA TYR A 176 -18.42 -0.37 1.95
C TYR A 176 -17.06 -0.31 1.27
N LEU A 177 -17.00 -0.43 -0.06
CA LEU A 177 -15.73 -0.42 -0.79
C LEU A 177 -15.00 0.93 -0.66
N ALA A 178 -15.75 2.04 -0.70
CA ALA A 178 -15.23 3.38 -0.47
C ALA A 178 -14.77 3.59 0.98
N ASN A 179 -15.38 2.88 1.94
CA ASN A 179 -15.02 2.88 3.35
C ASN A 179 -13.93 1.85 3.73
N ASP A 180 -13.17 1.36 2.75
CA ASP A 180 -12.10 0.36 2.93
C ASP A 180 -12.59 -1.06 3.36
N GLU A 181 -13.90 -1.29 3.40
CA GLU A 181 -14.54 -2.55 3.82
C GLU A 181 -14.79 -3.51 2.64
N ALA A 182 -13.77 -3.77 1.82
CA ALA A 182 -13.92 -4.54 0.57
C ALA A 182 -14.47 -5.95 0.75
N ALA A 183 -14.20 -6.62 1.86
CA ALA A 183 -14.75 -7.95 2.13
C ALA A 183 -16.30 -7.92 2.26
N LYS A 184 -16.85 -6.88 2.89
CA LYS A 184 -18.30 -6.70 2.99
C LYS A 184 -18.89 -6.32 1.63
N ALA A 185 -18.24 -5.41 0.90
CA ALA A 185 -18.64 -5.05 -0.45
C ALA A 185 -18.73 -6.28 -1.37
N ALA A 186 -17.70 -7.13 -1.33
CA ALA A 186 -17.66 -8.36 -2.11
C ALA A 186 -18.79 -9.33 -1.73
N SER A 187 -19.06 -9.51 -0.43
CA SER A 187 -20.15 -10.35 0.06
C SER A 187 -21.54 -9.87 -0.38
N ILE A 188 -21.73 -8.56 -0.56
CA ILE A 188 -22.99 -8.00 -1.09
C ILE A 188 -23.11 -8.26 -2.59
N TRP A 189 -22.02 -8.09 -3.35
CA TRP A 189 -22.03 -8.19 -4.82
C TRP A 189 -21.93 -9.60 -5.41
N GLU A 190 -21.30 -10.55 -4.72
CA GLU A 190 -21.22 -11.96 -5.18
C GLU A 190 -22.57 -12.54 -5.61
N PRO A 191 -23.65 -12.48 -4.78
CA PRO A 191 -24.95 -13.00 -5.19
C PRO A 191 -25.58 -12.21 -6.35
N LEU A 192 -25.28 -10.92 -6.47
CA LEU A 192 -25.84 -10.04 -7.51
C LEU A 192 -25.32 -10.35 -8.92
N ILE A 193 -24.17 -11.01 -9.11
CA ILE A 193 -23.67 -11.36 -10.46
C ILE A 193 -24.72 -12.16 -11.26
N GLY A 194 -25.42 -13.08 -10.59
CA GLY A 194 -26.39 -13.97 -11.22
C GLY A 194 -27.81 -13.42 -11.28
N GLU A 195 -28.13 -12.46 -10.40
CA GLU A 195 -29.49 -11.97 -10.18
C GLU A 195 -29.72 -10.57 -10.74
N ALA A 196 -28.68 -9.73 -10.84
CA ALA A 196 -28.81 -8.36 -11.28
C ALA A 196 -29.16 -8.27 -12.77
N GLU A 197 -30.06 -7.35 -13.10
CA GLU A 197 -30.45 -7.00 -14.47
C GLU A 197 -29.77 -5.68 -14.87
N ASP A 198 -30.08 -4.57 -14.19
CA ASP A 198 -29.62 -3.24 -14.62
C ASP A 198 -28.18 -2.93 -14.15
N TYR A 199 -27.76 -3.53 -13.03
CA TYR A 199 -26.47 -3.26 -12.38
C TYR A 199 -25.40 -4.33 -12.65
N LYS A 200 -25.72 -5.38 -13.42
CA LYS A 200 -24.86 -6.56 -13.57
C LYS A 200 -23.42 -6.26 -13.95
N THR A 201 -23.22 -5.38 -14.93
CA THR A 201 -21.87 -5.07 -15.44
C THR A 201 -21.06 -4.29 -14.39
N GLN A 202 -21.71 -3.35 -13.71
CA GLN A 202 -21.12 -2.53 -12.66
C GLN A 202 -20.77 -3.39 -11.46
N VAL A 203 -21.67 -4.28 -11.02
CA VAL A 203 -21.44 -5.27 -9.98
C VAL A 203 -20.21 -6.13 -10.31
N GLN A 204 -20.11 -6.64 -11.55
CA GLN A 204 -18.94 -7.41 -11.97
C GLN A 204 -17.65 -6.59 -11.88
N TRP A 205 -17.65 -5.37 -12.42
CA TRP A 205 -16.47 -4.50 -12.39
C TRP A 205 -15.99 -4.20 -10.96
N TYR A 206 -16.90 -3.74 -10.10
CA TYR A 206 -16.55 -3.33 -8.74
C TYR A 206 -16.24 -4.52 -7.83
N LEU A 207 -16.86 -5.68 -8.05
CA LEU A 207 -16.49 -6.90 -7.34
C LEU A 207 -15.08 -7.37 -7.73
N ALA A 208 -14.72 -7.30 -9.02
CA ALA A 208 -13.37 -7.63 -9.46
C ALA A 208 -12.32 -6.70 -8.83
N LEU A 209 -12.63 -5.40 -8.74
CA LEU A 209 -11.79 -4.44 -8.02
C LEU A 209 -11.71 -4.73 -6.52
N ALA A 210 -12.82 -5.10 -5.87
CA ALA A 210 -12.80 -5.51 -4.46
C ALA A 210 -11.89 -6.73 -4.24
N TRP A 211 -11.89 -7.70 -5.17
CA TRP A 211 -10.97 -8.84 -5.12
C TRP A 211 -9.51 -8.45 -5.27
N LEU A 212 -9.19 -7.51 -6.17
CA LEU A 212 -7.83 -6.96 -6.26
C LEU A 212 -7.38 -6.32 -4.96
N LYS A 213 -8.26 -5.55 -4.30
CA LYS A 213 -7.96 -4.94 -3.00
C LYS A 213 -7.72 -5.98 -1.90
N LEU A 214 -8.43 -7.11 -1.97
CA LEU A 214 -8.30 -8.24 -1.04
C LEU A 214 -7.16 -9.21 -1.39
N ASP A 215 -6.33 -8.89 -2.39
CA ASP A 215 -5.25 -9.76 -2.89
C ASP A 215 -5.74 -11.11 -3.44
N GLU A 216 -7.02 -11.18 -3.84
CA GLU A 216 -7.69 -12.35 -4.39
C GLU A 216 -7.64 -12.33 -5.92
N GLU A 217 -6.42 -12.29 -6.44
CA GLU A 217 -6.11 -12.07 -7.85
C GLU A 217 -6.85 -13.02 -8.81
N GLU A 218 -6.89 -14.31 -8.49
CA GLU A 218 -7.54 -15.35 -9.31
C GLU A 218 -9.06 -15.15 -9.42
N LYS A 219 -9.71 -14.62 -8.37
CA LYS A 219 -11.14 -14.28 -8.41
C LYS A 219 -11.36 -13.05 -9.29
N ALA A 220 -10.51 -12.05 -9.17
CA ALA A 220 -10.56 -10.84 -9.99
C ALA A 220 -10.36 -11.16 -11.48
N LYS A 221 -9.33 -11.94 -11.82
CA LYS A 221 -8.99 -12.38 -13.18
C LYS A 221 -10.20 -12.98 -13.90
N LYS A 222 -10.88 -13.94 -13.29
CA LYS A 222 -12.08 -14.59 -13.88
C LYS A 222 -13.17 -13.60 -14.25
N ILE A 223 -13.40 -12.58 -13.43
CA ILE A 223 -14.43 -11.59 -13.72
C ILE A 223 -13.96 -10.64 -14.83
N PHE A 224 -12.70 -10.20 -14.80
CA PHE A 224 -12.15 -9.35 -15.85
C PHE A 224 -12.10 -10.03 -17.22
N GLU A 225 -11.89 -11.35 -17.29
CA GLU A 225 -11.98 -12.11 -18.53
C GLU A 225 -13.37 -12.00 -19.17
N VAL A 226 -14.43 -12.14 -18.36
CA VAL A 226 -15.81 -11.95 -18.84
C VAL A 226 -16.03 -10.51 -19.32
N LEU A 227 -15.56 -9.51 -18.55
CA LEU A 227 -15.73 -8.10 -18.90
C LEU A 227 -14.94 -7.72 -20.16
N ALA A 228 -13.77 -8.31 -20.39
CA ALA A 228 -12.91 -8.08 -21.56
C ALA A 228 -13.50 -8.58 -22.89
N GLU A 229 -14.55 -9.41 -22.84
CA GLU A 229 -15.29 -9.93 -24.00
C GLU A 229 -16.72 -9.37 -24.11
N SER A 230 -17.13 -8.52 -23.16
CA SER A 230 -18.53 -8.12 -22.98
C SER A 230 -19.04 -7.02 -23.93
N GLY A 231 -18.19 -6.25 -24.61
CA GLY A 231 -18.63 -5.08 -25.39
C GLY A 231 -19.00 -3.86 -24.52
N THR A 232 -18.75 -3.91 -23.21
CA THR A 232 -19.21 -2.89 -22.26
C THR A 232 -18.17 -1.77 -22.06
N ALA A 233 -18.55 -0.71 -21.33
CA ALA A 233 -17.66 0.41 -21.01
C ALA A 233 -16.38 -0.02 -20.24
N TYR A 234 -16.37 -1.20 -19.63
CA TYR A 234 -15.23 -1.71 -18.86
C TYR A 234 -14.31 -2.64 -19.67
N GLU A 235 -14.62 -2.91 -20.94
CA GLU A 235 -13.87 -3.86 -21.78
C GLU A 235 -12.38 -3.50 -21.87
N GLU A 236 -12.08 -2.25 -22.26
CA GLU A 236 -10.70 -1.81 -22.46
C GLU A 236 -9.90 -1.79 -21.15
N ARG A 237 -10.51 -1.31 -20.07
CA ARG A 237 -9.89 -1.29 -18.73
C ARG A 237 -9.64 -2.70 -18.21
N SER A 238 -10.57 -3.63 -18.41
CA SER A 238 -10.41 -5.04 -18.02
C SER A 238 -9.26 -5.70 -18.76
N ARG A 239 -9.10 -5.45 -20.07
CA ARG A 239 -7.94 -5.93 -20.85
C ARG A 239 -6.61 -5.33 -20.39
N ALA A 240 -6.61 -4.07 -19.95
CA ALA A 240 -5.41 -3.44 -19.42
C ALA A 240 -5.00 -4.08 -18.10
N ILE A 241 -5.95 -4.28 -17.19
CA ILE A 241 -5.72 -4.98 -15.92
C ILE A 241 -5.22 -6.40 -16.16
N LEU A 242 -5.86 -7.20 -17.01
CA LEU A 242 -5.44 -8.58 -17.33
C LEU A 242 -4.03 -8.70 -17.91
N LYS A 243 -3.46 -7.64 -18.49
CA LYS A 243 -2.07 -7.63 -18.96
C LYS A 243 -1.06 -7.29 -17.87
N ALA A 244 -1.53 -6.66 -16.79
CA ALA A 244 -0.71 -6.19 -15.68
C ALA A 244 -0.68 -7.20 -14.50
N ILE A 245 -1.64 -8.13 -14.47
CA ILE A 245 -1.73 -9.27 -13.56
C ILE A 245 -1.18 -10.54 -14.23
#